data_AF-A0A915HNR3-F1
#
_entry.id   AF-A0A915HNR3-F1
#
_cell.length_a   1.000
_cell.length_b   1.000
_cell.length_c   1.000
_cell.angle_alpha   90.00
_cell.angle_beta   90.00
_cell.angle_gamma   90.00
#
_symmetry.space_group_name_H-M   'P 1'
#
loop_
_entity.id
_entity.type
_entity.pdbx_description
1 polymer ?
#
loop_
_entity_poly.entity_id
_entity_poly.type
_entity_poly.pdbx_seq_one_letter_code
_entity_poly.pdbx_strand_id
1 'polypeptide(L)'
;MLRKASFLGIPCCHTLLPDRRQQMYGHMFRAINNAIVNVHGRLGRVHTVLFDFESAAHLAAQDELPAVITRGCTFHFGQALLRNV
;
A
#
# COMPACT_ATOMS: atom_id res chain seq x y z
N MET A 1 -24.78 2.41 -13.53
CA MET A 1 -24.71 3.63 -12.70
C MET A 1 -23.65 3.39 -11.62
N LEU A 2 -22.39 3.74 -11.89
CA LEU A 2 -21.29 3.54 -10.93
C LEU A 2 -21.36 4.65 -9.87
N ARG A 3 -21.62 4.29 -8.61
CA ARG A 3 -21.56 5.23 -7.50
C ARG A 3 -20.12 5.75 -7.38
N LYS A 4 -19.93 7.08 -7.49
CA LYS A 4 -18.68 7.73 -7.10
C LYS A 4 -18.56 7.60 -5.58
N ALA A 5 -17.80 6.61 -5.12
CA ALA A 5 -17.32 6.62 -3.74
C ALA A 5 -16.30 7.76 -3.63
N SER A 6 -16.63 8.82 -2.89
CA SER A 6 -15.66 9.83 -2.50
C SER A 6 -14.75 9.22 -1.42
N PHE A 7 -13.59 8.71 -1.84
CA PHE A 7 -12.54 8.28 -0.93
C PHE A 7 -11.86 9.51 -0.35
N LEU A 8 -11.99 9.73 0.96
CA LEU A 8 -11.16 10.70 1.68
C LEU A 8 -9.82 10.02 2.02
N GLY A 9 -8.83 10.21 1.16
CA GLY A 9 -7.45 9.83 1.45
C GLY A 9 -6.75 10.93 2.23
N ILE A 10 -6.36 10.66 3.47
CA ILE A 10 -5.49 11.55 4.24
C ILE A 10 -4.05 11.04 4.05
N PRO A 11 -3.11 11.84 3.54
CA PRO A 11 -1.71 11.45 3.49
C PRO A 11 -1.20 11.16 4.92
N CYS A 12 -0.80 9.92 5.19
CA CYS A 12 -0.33 9.51 6.52
C CYS A 12 1.19 9.55 6.65
N CYS A 13 1.91 9.16 5.60
CA CYS A 13 3.37 9.09 5.61
C CYS A 13 3.93 9.28 4.20
N HIS A 14 5.18 9.73 4.13
CA HIS A 14 5.95 9.80 2.90
C HIS A 14 7.29 9.08 3.12
N THR A 15 7.66 8.23 2.17
CA THR A 15 8.89 7.43 2.21
C THR A 15 9.59 7.52 0.87
N LEU A 16 10.91 7.66 0.90
CA LEU A 16 11.75 7.60 -0.30
C LEU A 16 12.48 6.26 -0.29
N LEU A 17 12.26 5.47 -1.33
CA LEU A 17 12.92 4.17 -1.51
C LEU A 17 14.06 4.31 -2.51
N PRO A 18 15.23 3.71 -2.24
CA PRO A 18 16.38 3.78 -3.14
C PRO A 18 16.17 2.97 -4.42
N ASP A 19 15.30 1.96 -4.36
CA ASP A 19 14.93 1.11 -5.49
C ASP A 19 13.57 0.42 -5.25
N ARG A 20 13.13 -0.33 -6.26
CA ARG A 20 11.82 -0.98 -6.36
C ARG A 20 11.84 -2.47 -6.00
N ARG A 21 12.79 -2.92 -5.18
CA ARG A 21 12.87 -4.33 -4.77
C ARG A 21 11.91 -4.62 -3.62
N GLN A 22 11.38 -5.85 -3.59
CA GLN A 22 10.49 -6.33 -2.52
C GLN A 22 11.08 -6.08 -1.12
N GLN A 23 12.38 -6.30 -0.96
CA GLN A 23 13.08 -6.05 0.29
C GLN A 23 12.94 -4.59 0.76
N MET A 24 13.03 -3.61 -0.15
CA MET A 24 12.93 -2.20 0.21
C MET A 24 11.50 -1.83 0.61
N TYR A 25 10.49 -2.37 -0.07
CA TYR A 25 9.10 -2.25 0.37
C TYR A 25 8.87 -2.92 1.73
N GLY A 26 9.48 -4.08 2.00
CA GLY A 26 9.41 -4.74 3.29
C GLY A 26 9.96 -3.86 4.42
N HIS A 27 11.12 -3.24 4.21
CA HIS A 27 11.68 -2.27 5.16
C HIS A 27 10.74 -1.09 5.39
N MET A 28 10.11 -0.57 4.34
CA MET A 28 9.12 0.50 4.43
C MET A 28 7.91 0.11 5.30
N PHE A 29 7.26 -1.02 4.99
CA PHE A 29 6.11 -1.50 5.76
C PHE A 29 6.47 -1.72 7.22
N ARG A 30 7.61 -2.36 7.48
CA ARG A 30 8.07 -2.62 8.84
C ARG A 30 8.31 -1.32 9.60
N ALA A 31 8.93 -0.32 8.98
CA ALA A 31 9.13 0.99 9.59
C ALA A 31 7.80 1.68 9.93
N ILE A 32 6.84 1.66 9.01
CA ILE A 32 5.50 2.24 9.24
C ILE A 32 4.77 1.49 10.36
N ASN A 33 4.75 0.15 10.30
CA ASN A 33 4.11 -0.70 11.31
C ASN A 33 4.70 -0.46 12.70
N ASN A 34 6.03 -0.42 12.80
CA ASN A 34 6.73 -0.13 14.04
C ASN A 34 6.39 1.28 14.56
N ALA A 35 6.32 2.30 13.70
CA ALA A 35 5.93 3.64 14.11
C ALA A 35 4.50 3.68 14.68
N ILE A 36 3.56 2.98 14.04
CA ILE A 36 2.18 2.87 14.52
C ILE A 36 2.13 2.15 15.87
N VAL A 37 2.81 1.01 16.00
CA VAL A 37 2.88 0.24 17.26
C VAL A 37 3.53 1.05 18.37
N ASN A 38 4.59 1.81 18.08
CA ASN A 38 5.27 2.64 19.07
C ASN A 38 4.35 3.72 19.66
N VAL A 39 3.45 4.28 18.85
CA VAL A 39 2.51 5.32 19.30
C VAL A 39 1.25 4.73 19.95
N HIS A 40 0.73 3.62 19.42
CA HIS A 40 -0.59 3.10 19.79
C HIS A 40 -0.56 1.77 20.56
N GLY A 41 0.62 1.18 20.77
CA GLY A 41 0.83 -0.11 21.43
C GLY A 41 0.42 -1.33 20.61
N ARG A 42 -0.17 -1.14 19.41
CA ARG A 42 -0.62 -2.21 18.52
C ARG A 42 -0.75 -1.70 17.09
N LEU A 43 -0.69 -2.62 16.14
CA LEU A 43 -1.10 -2.35 14.77
C LEU A 43 -2.64 -2.22 14.75
N GLY A 44 -3.16 -1.20 14.08
CA GLY A 44 -4.59 -1.12 13.79
C GLY A 44 -5.07 -2.29 12.93
N ARG A 45 -6.38 -2.47 12.81
CA ARG A 45 -6.95 -3.50 11.92
C ARG A 45 -6.91 -3.03 10.47
N VAL A 46 -5.80 -3.31 9.78
CA VAL A 46 -5.70 -3.12 8.33
C VAL A 46 -6.39 -4.32 7.65
N HIS A 47 -7.37 -4.05 6.80
CA HIS A 47 -8.12 -5.10 6.09
C HIS A 47 -7.66 -5.26 4.64
N THR A 48 -7.42 -4.14 3.99
CA THR A 48 -7.12 -4.08 2.57
C THR A 48 -6.03 -3.05 2.36
N VAL A 49 -5.05 -3.38 1.52
CA VAL A 49 -4.11 -2.40 1.00
C VAL A 49 -4.22 -2.35 -0.51
N LEU A 50 -4.29 -1.12 -1.04
CA LEU A 50 -4.39 -0.83 -2.46
C LEU A 50 -3.03 -0.32 -2.95
N PHE A 51 -2.44 -1.02 -3.91
CA PHE A 51 -1.17 -0.62 -4.54
C PHE A 51 -1.32 -0.42 -6.04
N ASP A 52 -0.32 0.19 -6.68
CA ASP A 52 -0.13 0.00 -8.11
C ASP A 52 0.11 -1.49 -8.44
N PHE A 53 0.26 -1.86 -9.70
CA PHE A 53 0.41 -3.28 -10.08
C PHE A 53 1.85 -3.80 -9.96
N GLU A 54 2.68 -3.19 -9.12
CA GLU A 54 4.06 -3.60 -8.91
C GLU A 54 4.14 -4.83 -8.00
N SER A 55 4.54 -5.98 -8.56
CA SER A 55 4.55 -7.27 -7.85
C SER A 55 5.39 -7.26 -6.57
N ALA A 56 6.53 -6.56 -6.59
CA ALA A 56 7.42 -6.43 -5.44
C ALA A 56 6.74 -5.78 -4.22
N ALA A 57 5.93 -4.74 -4.44
CA ALA A 57 5.18 -4.07 -3.38
C ALA A 57 4.06 -4.97 -2.83
N HIS A 58 3.39 -5.73 -3.71
CA HIS A 58 2.32 -6.65 -3.30
C HIS A 58 2.85 -7.77 -2.41
N LEU A 59 3.96 -8.40 -2.81
CA LEU A 59 4.59 -9.48 -2.04
C LEU A 59 5.08 -8.97 -0.68
N ALA A 60 5.77 -7.82 -0.66
CA ALA A 60 6.22 -7.21 0.59
C ALA A 60 5.07 -6.87 1.55
N ALA A 61 3.93 -6.40 1.01
CA ALA A 61 2.75 -6.14 1.82
C ALA A 61 2.19 -7.43 2.44
N GLN A 62 2.16 -8.53 1.68
CA GLN A 62 1.70 -9.83 2.19
C GLN A 62 2.64 -10.39 3.26
N ASP A 63 3.95 -10.23 3.10
CA ASP A 63 4.94 -10.69 4.07
C ASP A 63 4.83 -9.93 5.42
N GLU A 64 4.71 -8.61 5.36
CA GLU A 64 4.70 -7.76 6.57
C GLU A 64 3.29 -7.58 7.18
N LEU A 65 2.23 -7.86 6.41
CA LEU A 65 0.83 -7.75 6.81
C LEU A 65 0.04 -8.99 6.35
N PRO A 66 0.31 -10.19 6.91
CA PRO A 66 -0.22 -11.46 6.38
C PRO A 66 -1.75 -11.61 6.45
N ALA A 67 -2.43 -10.82 7.29
CA ALA A 67 -3.89 -10.82 7.41
C ALA A 67 -4.59 -9.85 6.42
N VAL A 68 -3.83 -9.10 5.62
CA VAL A 68 -4.36 -8.07 4.72
C VAL A 68 -4.66 -8.64 3.33
N ILE A 69 -5.75 -8.16 2.73
CA ILE A 69 -6.06 -8.40 1.33
C ILE A 69 -5.34 -7.35 0.47
N THR A 70 -4.34 -7.77 -0.30
CA THR A 70 -3.69 -6.89 -1.28
C THR A 70 -4.51 -6.82 -2.56
N ARG A 71 -4.78 -5.61 -3.08
CA ARG A 71 -5.48 -5.39 -4.36
C ARG A 71 -4.77 -4.33 -5.19
N GLY A 72 -4.91 -4.45 -6.52
CA GLY A 72 -4.53 -3.39 -7.45
C GLY A 72 -5.47 -2.18 -7.36
N CYS A 73 -4.91 -1.00 -7.50
CA CYS A 73 -5.63 0.27 -7.45
C CYS A 73 -6.25 0.59 -8.82
N THR A 74 -7.57 0.81 -8.85
CA THR A 74 -8.30 1.15 -10.08
C THR A 74 -7.87 2.49 -10.66
N PHE A 75 -7.42 3.43 -9.83
CA PHE A 75 -6.88 4.72 -10.30
C PHE A 75 -5.61 4.51 -11.13
N HIS A 76 -4.64 3.77 -10.59
CA HIS A 76 -3.41 3.45 -11.33
C HIS A 76 -3.67 2.59 -12.55
N PHE A 77 -4.63 1.65 -12.48
CA PHE A 77 -5.06 0.89 -13.66
C PHE A 77 -5.60 1.79 -14.76
N GLY A 78 -6.51 2.71 -14.42
CA GLY A 78 -7.06 3.68 -15.37
C GLY A 78 -5.97 4.58 -15.95
N GLN A 79 -5.02 5.03 -15.13
CA GLN A 79 -3.87 5.80 -15.63
C GLN A 79 -3.01 4.99 -16.60
N ALA A 80 -2.78 3.70 -16.35
CA ALA A 80 -2.01 2.84 -17.24
C ALA A 80 -2.71 2.69 -18.60
N LEU A 81 -4.02 2.39 -18.59
CA LEU A 81 -4.84 2.33 -19.81
C LEU A 81 -4.81 3.64 -20.59
N LEU A 82 -4.97 4.79 -19.92
CA LEU A 82 -4.95 6.10 -20.57
C LEU A 82 -3.58 6.45 -21.18
N ARG A 83 -2.50 5.96 -20.58
CA ARG A 83 -1.13 6.17 -21.05
C ARG A 83 -0.68 5.13 -22.09
N ASN A 84 -1.50 4.10 -22.36
CA ASN A 84 -1.14 2.93 -23.15
C ASN A 84 0.16 2.26 -22.66
N VAL A 85 0.25 2.06 -21.34
CA VAL A 85 1.36 1.35 -20.67
C VAL A 85 0.88 0.11 -19.96
#